data_AF-A0A2K0WK91-F1
#
_entry.id   AF-A0A2K0WK91-F1
#
_cell.length_a   1.000
_cell.length_b   1.000
_cell.length_c   1.000
_cell.angle_alpha   90.00
_cell.angle_beta   90.00
_cell.angle_gamma   90.00
#
_symmetry.space_group_name_H-M   'P 1'
#
loop_
_entity.id
_entity.type
_entity.pdbx_description
1 polymer ?
#
loop_
_entity_poly.entity_id
_entity_poly.type
_entity_poly.pdbx_seq_one_letter_code
_entity_poly.pdbx_strand_id
1 'polypeptide(L)'
;MKEVKPDVSAVFVPAKFAAAAILEAIEAEVPLVVSVAEHVPVHDMLRVHEVLRTQSKTRLVGPNCPGIISPNQCRVGIMPYKQYTRGCVGIVSKSGTLSYEAVGSTSRVGLGQSLVVGMGGDMLPGTTLADGLKLFFNHDETKGIIVIGEIGGEAELEAAELIREHRRTSSRPKPVIAMVAGRTAPEGKVMGHAGAIWRDGDVTAEAKTKALEDAGAIIVPHPGVMGERMKELLGM
;
A
#
# COMPACT_ATOMS: atom_id res chain seq x y z
N MET A 1 -5.06 -23.78 13.11
CA MET A 1 -4.14 -23.32 14.19
C MET A 1 -3.41 -24.43 14.95
N LYS A 2 -4.05 -25.52 15.38
CA LYS A 2 -3.40 -26.52 16.27
C LYS A 2 -2.27 -27.33 15.60
N GLU A 3 -2.47 -27.75 14.35
CA GLU A 3 -1.51 -28.58 13.63
C GLU A 3 -0.52 -27.75 12.81
N VAL A 4 -1.04 -26.94 11.86
CA VAL A 4 -0.19 -26.28 10.84
C VAL A 4 0.28 -24.87 11.20
N LYS A 5 -0.28 -24.23 12.25
CA LYS A 5 0.11 -22.90 12.78
C LYS A 5 0.49 -21.87 11.69
N PRO A 6 -0.44 -21.53 10.77
CA PRO A 6 -0.12 -20.66 9.65
C PRO A 6 0.08 -19.22 10.11
N ASP A 7 1.09 -18.55 9.54
CA ASP A 7 1.31 -17.12 9.75
C ASP A 7 0.41 -16.26 8.85
N VAL A 8 -0.03 -16.80 7.71
CA VAL A 8 -0.79 -16.08 6.69
C VAL A 8 -1.91 -16.92 6.09
N SER A 9 -3.07 -16.30 5.86
CA SER A 9 -4.16 -16.82 5.02
C SER A 9 -4.28 -15.97 3.75
N ALA A 10 -4.44 -16.61 2.60
CA ALA A 10 -4.62 -15.95 1.32
C ALA A 10 -6.03 -16.19 0.78
N VAL A 11 -6.80 -15.11 0.62
CA VAL A 11 -8.21 -15.15 0.24
C VAL A 11 -8.35 -14.82 -1.26
N PHE A 12 -8.54 -15.89 -2.05
CA PHE A 12 -8.75 -15.86 -3.50
C PHE A 12 -10.17 -16.24 -3.93
N VAL A 13 -11.08 -16.41 -2.96
CA VAL A 13 -12.48 -16.73 -3.25
C VAL A 13 -13.19 -15.55 -3.93
N PRO A 14 -14.25 -15.80 -4.72
CA PRO A 14 -15.06 -14.74 -5.32
C PRO A 14 -15.55 -13.68 -4.29
N ALA A 15 -15.75 -12.45 -4.75
CA ALA A 15 -16.10 -11.29 -3.92
C ALA A 15 -17.22 -11.53 -2.90
N LYS A 16 -18.31 -12.19 -3.32
CA LYS A 16 -19.47 -12.53 -2.47
C LYS A 16 -19.15 -13.48 -1.31
N PHE A 17 -17.99 -14.14 -1.33
CA PHE A 17 -17.53 -15.06 -0.30
C PHE A 17 -16.31 -14.52 0.47
N ALA A 18 -15.69 -13.43 0.01
CA ALA A 18 -14.43 -12.93 0.54
C ALA A 18 -14.56 -12.52 2.02
N ALA A 19 -15.64 -11.81 2.38
CA ALA A 19 -15.84 -11.36 3.76
C ALA A 19 -16.00 -12.54 4.73
N ALA A 20 -16.75 -13.58 4.35
CA ALA A 20 -16.90 -14.78 5.17
C ALA A 20 -15.56 -15.49 5.39
N ALA A 21 -14.75 -15.64 4.33
CA ALA A 21 -13.42 -16.24 4.42
C ALA A 21 -12.45 -15.40 5.27
N ILE A 22 -12.52 -14.07 5.17
CA ILE A 22 -11.72 -13.17 6.02
C ILE A 22 -12.13 -13.33 7.49
N LEU A 23 -13.43 -13.33 7.79
CA LEU A 23 -13.95 -13.49 9.15
C LEU A 23 -13.57 -14.84 9.76
N GLU A 24 -13.63 -15.92 8.99
CA GLU A 24 -13.18 -17.25 9.42
C GLU A 24 -11.68 -17.24 9.79
N ALA A 25 -10.85 -16.57 8.99
CA ALA A 25 -9.43 -16.44 9.29
C ALA A 25 -9.15 -15.56 10.52
N ILE A 26 -9.97 -14.53 10.78
CA ILE A 26 -9.89 -13.70 11.99
C ILE A 26 -10.31 -14.50 13.23
N GLU A 27 -11.40 -15.27 13.15
CA GLU A 27 -11.87 -16.15 14.23
C GLU A 27 -10.82 -17.21 14.58
N ALA A 28 -10.12 -17.72 13.57
CA ALA A 28 -8.99 -18.61 13.73
C ALA A 28 -7.70 -17.91 14.23
N GLU A 29 -7.70 -16.61 14.47
CA GLU A 29 -6.52 -15.81 14.88
C GLU A 29 -5.31 -15.97 13.95
N VAL A 30 -5.52 -16.14 12.64
CA VAL A 30 -4.41 -16.17 11.68
C VAL A 30 -3.76 -14.78 11.63
N PRO A 31 -2.43 -14.63 11.85
CA PRO A 31 -1.82 -13.31 12.05
C PRO A 31 -2.01 -12.32 10.90
N LEU A 32 -1.97 -12.81 9.66
CA LEU A 32 -2.17 -11.99 8.47
C LEU A 32 -3.17 -12.64 7.52
N VAL A 33 -4.10 -11.84 7.01
CA VAL A 33 -4.99 -12.19 5.92
C VAL A 33 -4.69 -11.29 4.72
N VAL A 34 -4.52 -11.87 3.53
CA VAL A 34 -4.35 -11.12 2.29
C VAL A 34 -5.53 -11.44 1.37
N SER A 35 -6.38 -10.45 1.10
CA SER A 35 -7.57 -10.60 0.27
C SER A 35 -7.39 -9.92 -1.07
N VAL A 36 -7.49 -10.70 -2.14
CA VAL A 36 -7.23 -10.22 -3.52
C VAL A 36 -8.51 -9.78 -4.21
N ALA A 37 -9.66 -10.37 -3.87
CA ALA A 37 -10.92 -10.17 -4.58
C ALA A 37 -11.30 -8.69 -4.66
N GLU A 38 -11.65 -8.25 -5.86
CA GLU A 38 -12.24 -6.94 -6.14
C GLU A 38 -13.78 -7.02 -6.08
N HIS A 39 -14.46 -5.89 -5.88
CA HIS A 39 -15.92 -5.76 -5.80
C HIS A 39 -16.56 -6.47 -4.60
N VAL A 40 -15.84 -6.55 -3.47
CA VAL A 40 -16.45 -6.98 -2.21
C VAL A 40 -17.46 -5.91 -1.77
N PRO A 41 -18.71 -6.28 -1.41
CA PRO A 41 -19.69 -5.29 -0.97
C PRO A 41 -19.19 -4.48 0.22
N VAL A 42 -19.36 -3.15 0.16
CA VAL A 42 -18.90 -2.22 1.22
C VAL A 42 -19.48 -2.58 2.58
N HIS A 43 -20.75 -3.01 2.63
CA HIS A 43 -21.41 -3.43 3.86
C HIS A 43 -20.73 -4.66 4.50
N ASP A 44 -20.24 -5.59 3.68
CA ASP A 44 -19.52 -6.75 4.19
C ASP A 44 -18.14 -6.35 4.72
N MET A 45 -17.46 -5.42 4.05
CA MET A 45 -16.20 -4.87 4.55
C MET A 45 -16.37 -4.04 5.81
N LEU A 46 -17.48 -3.31 5.99
CA LEU A 46 -17.80 -2.64 7.26
C LEU A 46 -17.87 -3.65 8.41
N ARG A 47 -18.53 -4.79 8.20
CA ARG A 47 -18.59 -5.87 9.20
C ARG A 47 -17.21 -6.45 9.51
N VAL A 48 -16.38 -6.69 8.48
CA VAL A 48 -14.99 -7.13 8.67
C VAL A 48 -14.20 -6.13 9.52
N HIS A 49 -14.32 -4.84 9.24
CA HIS A 49 -13.66 -3.77 9.98
C HIS A 49 -14.12 -3.67 11.45
N GLU A 50 -15.42 -3.85 11.72
CA GLU A 50 -15.93 -3.92 13.09
C GLU A 50 -15.27 -5.07 13.87
N VAL A 51 -15.19 -6.27 13.28
CA VAL A 51 -14.55 -7.42 13.94
C VAL A 51 -13.05 -7.19 14.11
N LEU A 52 -12.36 -6.65 13.11
CA LEU A 52 -10.93 -6.32 13.21
C LEU A 52 -10.64 -5.39 14.40
N ARG A 53 -11.53 -4.43 14.70
CA ARG A 53 -11.38 -3.51 15.85
C ARG A 53 -11.51 -4.17 17.22
N THR A 54 -12.14 -5.35 17.30
CA THR A 54 -12.35 -6.05 18.58
C THR A 54 -11.17 -6.94 19.01
N GLN A 55 -10.15 -7.05 18.17
CA GLN A 55 -9.04 -7.99 18.35
C GLN A 55 -7.70 -7.38 17.89
N SER A 56 -6.59 -8.01 18.24
CA SER A 56 -5.22 -7.54 17.90
C SER A 56 -4.29 -8.61 17.31
N LYS A 57 -4.82 -9.81 17.05
CA LYS A 57 -4.11 -10.98 16.52
C LYS A 57 -3.97 -10.93 15.00
N THR A 58 -5.02 -10.57 14.29
CA THR A 58 -5.11 -10.62 12.83
C THR A 58 -5.02 -9.23 12.21
N ARG A 59 -4.21 -9.09 11.17
CA ARG A 59 -4.17 -7.94 10.26
C ARG A 59 -4.71 -8.31 8.89
N LEU A 60 -5.24 -7.34 8.15
CA LEU A 60 -5.76 -7.54 6.78
C LEU A 60 -4.99 -6.67 5.78
N VAL A 61 -4.56 -7.26 4.67
CA VAL A 61 -4.15 -6.53 3.45
C VAL A 61 -5.21 -6.77 2.38
N GLY A 62 -5.63 -5.70 1.67
CA GLY A 62 -6.77 -5.72 0.78
C GLY A 62 -8.09 -5.34 1.48
N PRO A 63 -9.26 -5.65 0.88
CA PRO A 63 -9.47 -6.35 -0.39
C PRO A 63 -9.03 -5.54 -1.61
N ASN A 64 -9.31 -6.05 -2.81
CA ASN A 64 -8.96 -5.41 -4.08
C ASN A 64 -7.48 -5.03 -4.15
N CYS A 65 -6.60 -5.99 -3.86
CA CYS A 65 -5.17 -5.74 -3.79
C CYS A 65 -4.36 -6.80 -4.54
N PRO A 66 -3.17 -6.46 -5.06
CA PRO A 66 -2.28 -7.45 -5.63
C PRO A 66 -1.64 -8.34 -4.56
N GLY A 67 -1.69 -7.93 -3.28
CA GLY A 67 -1.11 -8.60 -2.12
C GLY A 67 0.22 -7.99 -1.66
N ILE A 68 1.05 -8.82 -1.02
CA ILE A 68 2.38 -8.45 -0.53
C ILE A 68 3.48 -9.36 -1.07
N ILE A 69 4.69 -8.82 -1.19
CA ILE A 69 5.87 -9.59 -1.59
C ILE A 69 7.14 -9.05 -0.93
N SER A 70 7.87 -9.94 -0.27
CA SER A 70 9.28 -9.76 0.10
C SER A 70 10.12 -10.59 -0.91
N PRO A 71 10.87 -9.94 -1.81
CA PRO A 71 11.55 -10.65 -2.90
C PRO A 71 12.53 -11.71 -2.38
N ASN A 72 12.50 -12.89 -3.00
CA ASN A 72 13.26 -14.08 -2.61
C ASN A 72 12.98 -14.62 -1.19
N GLN A 73 11.89 -14.20 -0.56
CA GLN A 73 11.46 -14.72 0.75
C GLN A 73 10.03 -15.25 0.72
N CYS A 74 9.05 -14.38 0.48
CA CYS A 74 7.64 -14.73 0.54
C CYS A 74 6.82 -13.87 -0.40
N ARG A 75 5.81 -14.49 -1.03
CA ARG A 75 4.82 -13.83 -1.86
C ARG A 75 3.44 -14.34 -1.50
N VAL A 76 2.53 -13.41 -1.22
CA VAL A 76 1.12 -13.71 -1.03
C VAL A 76 0.32 -12.74 -1.88
N GLY A 77 -0.21 -13.23 -3.01
CA GLY A 77 -0.93 -12.41 -3.97
C GLY A 77 -0.70 -12.78 -5.44
N ILE A 78 -1.06 -11.86 -6.33
CA ILE A 78 -1.09 -12.04 -7.79
C ILE A 78 0.00 -11.29 -8.55
N MET A 79 0.88 -10.55 -7.85
CA MET A 79 1.94 -9.79 -8.49
C MET A 79 2.92 -10.67 -9.28
N PRO A 80 3.45 -10.16 -10.42
CA PRO A 80 4.38 -10.90 -11.27
C PRO A 80 5.75 -10.98 -10.60
N TYR A 81 6.00 -12.06 -9.87
CA TYR A 81 7.12 -12.16 -8.91
C TYR A 81 8.52 -12.17 -9.52
N LYS A 82 8.67 -12.52 -10.80
CA LYS A 82 9.97 -12.61 -11.47
C LYS A 82 10.63 -11.24 -11.71
N GLN A 83 9.84 -10.18 -11.62
CA GLN A 83 10.24 -8.79 -11.85
C GLN A 83 10.79 -8.15 -10.56
N TYR A 84 10.58 -8.82 -9.42
CA TYR A 84 11.00 -8.34 -8.11
C TYR A 84 12.39 -8.85 -7.80
N THR A 85 13.27 -7.97 -7.37
CA THR A 85 14.63 -8.31 -6.94
C THR A 85 14.82 -7.86 -5.51
N ARG A 86 15.51 -8.66 -4.69
CA ARG A 86 15.79 -8.29 -3.30
C ARG A 86 16.66 -7.03 -3.27
N GLY A 87 16.30 -6.08 -2.43
CA GLY A 87 16.96 -4.80 -2.36
C GLY A 87 16.49 -3.95 -1.18
N CYS A 88 16.63 -2.62 -1.29
CA CYS A 88 16.49 -1.73 -0.14
C CYS A 88 15.30 -0.77 -0.20
N VAL A 89 14.47 -0.80 -1.26
CA VAL A 89 13.34 0.12 -1.40
C VAL A 89 12.05 -0.51 -0.86
N GLY A 90 11.36 0.15 0.05
CA GLY A 90 10.02 -0.23 0.50
C GLY A 90 8.97 0.45 -0.37
N ILE A 91 7.93 -0.26 -0.79
CA ILE A 91 6.88 0.30 -1.65
C ILE A 91 5.51 0.02 -1.04
N VAL A 92 4.70 1.06 -0.82
CA VAL A 92 3.28 0.94 -0.47
C VAL A 92 2.43 1.64 -1.51
N SER A 93 1.40 0.96 -2.02
CA SER A 93 0.59 1.47 -3.13
C SER A 93 -0.87 1.06 -3.06
N LYS A 94 -1.77 1.98 -3.37
CA LYS A 94 -3.18 1.68 -3.67
C LYS A 94 -3.34 0.87 -4.96
N SER A 95 -2.50 1.13 -5.97
CA SER A 95 -2.60 0.54 -7.31
C SER A 95 -1.60 -0.59 -7.53
N GLY A 96 -2.11 -1.74 -7.98
CA GLY A 96 -1.26 -2.89 -8.33
C GLY A 96 -0.29 -2.58 -9.47
N THR A 97 -0.79 -2.15 -10.62
CA THR A 97 0.05 -1.93 -11.81
C THR A 97 1.04 -0.79 -11.65
N LEU A 98 0.67 0.30 -10.98
CA LEU A 98 1.62 1.38 -10.68
C LEU A 98 2.72 0.92 -9.71
N SER A 99 2.40 0.02 -8.77
CA SER A 99 3.43 -0.60 -7.94
C SER A 99 4.42 -1.45 -8.76
N TYR A 100 3.95 -2.14 -9.81
CA TYR A 100 4.81 -2.95 -10.68
C TYR A 100 5.74 -2.07 -11.52
N GLU A 101 5.29 -0.90 -11.95
CA GLU A 101 6.12 0.08 -12.64
C GLU A 101 7.22 0.64 -11.73
N ALA A 102 6.90 0.92 -10.46
CA ALA A 102 7.88 1.37 -9.47
C ALA A 102 8.90 0.26 -9.13
N VAL A 103 8.45 -0.99 -9.05
CA VAL A 103 9.31 -2.18 -8.95
C VAL A 103 10.26 -2.25 -10.15
N GLY A 104 9.73 -2.16 -11.37
CA GLY A 104 10.55 -2.16 -12.59
C GLY A 104 11.57 -1.03 -12.59
N SER A 105 11.17 0.18 -12.19
CA SER A 105 12.04 1.35 -12.13
C SER A 105 13.19 1.16 -11.12
N THR A 106 12.90 0.72 -9.91
CA THR A 106 13.91 0.48 -8.86
C THR A 106 14.80 -0.73 -9.16
N SER A 107 14.27 -1.79 -9.77
CA SER A 107 15.06 -2.94 -10.21
C SER A 107 16.05 -2.59 -11.33
N ARG A 108 15.64 -1.77 -12.31
CA ARG A 108 16.51 -1.36 -13.44
C ARG A 108 17.77 -0.63 -13.01
N VAL A 109 17.71 0.13 -11.92
CA VAL A 109 18.86 0.89 -11.40
C VAL A 109 19.66 0.14 -10.33
N GLY A 110 19.31 -1.13 -10.07
CA GLY A 110 20.01 -2.01 -9.13
C GLY A 110 19.63 -1.83 -7.66
N LEU A 111 18.59 -1.07 -7.34
CA LEU A 111 18.17 -0.85 -5.96
C LEU A 111 17.36 -2.01 -5.37
N GLY A 112 16.53 -2.66 -6.21
CA GLY A 112 15.59 -3.71 -5.81
C GLY A 112 14.58 -3.27 -4.75
N GLN A 113 13.87 -4.23 -4.16
CA GLN A 113 12.83 -3.99 -3.16
C GLN A 113 13.06 -4.80 -1.89
N SER A 114 12.79 -4.16 -0.76
CA SER A 114 12.82 -4.77 0.58
C SER A 114 11.50 -5.49 0.86
N LEU A 115 10.38 -4.77 0.71
CA LEU A 115 9.02 -5.30 0.78
C LEU A 115 8.11 -4.39 -0.05
N VAL A 116 7.16 -5.00 -0.77
CA VAL A 116 6.13 -4.29 -1.53
C VAL A 116 4.76 -4.68 -1.00
N VAL A 117 3.97 -3.66 -0.62
CA VAL A 117 2.62 -3.78 -0.08
C VAL A 117 1.66 -3.09 -1.03
N GLY A 118 0.93 -3.88 -1.84
CA GLY A 118 -0.25 -3.37 -2.50
C GLY A 118 -1.39 -3.39 -1.50
N MET A 119 -1.80 -2.23 -0.98
CA MET A 119 -2.83 -2.14 0.05
C MET A 119 -4.24 -2.38 -0.51
N GLY A 120 -4.45 -2.01 -1.78
CA GLY A 120 -5.69 -2.17 -2.51
C GLY A 120 -6.43 -0.86 -2.79
N GLY A 121 -7.35 -0.92 -3.75
CA GLY A 121 -8.08 0.23 -4.30
C GLY A 121 -9.49 0.44 -3.71
N ASP A 122 -9.92 -0.41 -2.77
CA ASP A 122 -11.24 -0.27 -2.15
C ASP A 122 -11.29 0.88 -1.13
N MET A 123 -12.50 1.37 -0.84
CA MET A 123 -12.71 2.47 0.12
C MET A 123 -12.33 2.12 1.56
N LEU A 124 -12.40 0.83 1.92
CA LEU A 124 -12.16 0.32 3.27
C LEU A 124 -11.05 -0.74 3.27
N PRO A 125 -9.80 -0.37 2.93
CA PRO A 125 -8.69 -1.30 2.94
C PRO A 125 -8.32 -1.67 4.38
N GLY A 126 -7.87 -2.90 4.60
CA GLY A 126 -7.43 -3.37 5.92
C GLY A 126 -6.05 -2.83 6.34
N THR A 127 -5.19 -2.54 5.36
CA THR A 127 -3.87 -1.92 5.54
C THR A 127 -3.87 -0.63 4.76
N THR A 128 -3.34 0.45 5.32
CA THR A 128 -3.33 1.79 4.71
C THR A 128 -1.93 2.23 4.27
N LEU A 129 -1.83 3.37 3.57
CA LEU A 129 -0.54 4.02 3.29
C LEU A 129 0.20 4.34 4.59
N ALA A 130 -0.53 4.78 5.62
CA ALA A 130 -0.01 5.06 6.94
C ALA A 130 0.60 3.82 7.61
N ASP A 131 -0.08 2.68 7.53
CA ASP A 131 0.45 1.41 8.07
C ASP A 131 1.71 0.96 7.35
N GLY A 132 1.74 1.09 6.02
CA GLY A 132 2.93 0.81 5.21
C GLY A 132 4.11 1.71 5.58
N LEU A 133 3.88 3.01 5.75
CA LEU A 133 4.90 3.97 6.18
C LEU A 133 5.45 3.63 7.57
N LYS A 134 4.58 3.41 8.57
CA LYS A 134 4.97 3.02 9.93
C LYS A 134 5.83 1.76 9.93
N LEU A 135 5.49 0.78 9.08
CA LEU A 135 6.30 -0.42 8.90
C LEU A 135 7.67 -0.08 8.30
N PHE A 136 7.72 0.67 7.19
CA PHE A 136 8.97 0.98 6.50
C PHE A 136 9.91 1.89 7.30
N PHE A 137 9.40 2.79 8.13
CA PHE A 137 10.24 3.61 9.02
C PHE A 137 11.07 2.74 9.96
N ASN A 138 10.50 1.64 10.44
CA ASN A 138 11.12 0.74 11.41
C ASN A 138 11.77 -0.51 10.78
N HIS A 139 11.63 -0.71 9.47
CA HIS A 139 12.17 -1.89 8.80
C HIS A 139 13.64 -1.69 8.39
N ASP A 140 14.55 -2.43 9.00
CA ASP A 140 16.00 -2.23 8.85
C ASP A 140 16.52 -2.38 7.42
N GLU A 141 15.96 -3.30 6.63
CA GLU A 141 16.35 -3.51 5.23
C GLU A 141 15.90 -2.36 4.33
N THR A 142 14.84 -1.65 4.70
CA THR A 142 14.34 -0.51 3.94
C THR A 142 15.22 0.72 4.18
N LYS A 143 15.83 1.24 3.11
CA LYS A 143 16.64 2.47 3.10
C LYS A 143 15.95 3.64 2.42
N GLY A 144 15.06 3.39 1.47
CA GLY A 144 14.22 4.39 0.82
C GLY A 144 12.79 3.90 0.65
N ILE A 145 11.82 4.81 0.59
CA ILE A 145 10.39 4.48 0.59
C ILE A 145 9.71 5.11 -0.62
N ILE A 146 8.85 4.36 -1.28
CA ILE A 146 7.96 4.82 -2.35
C ILE A 146 6.52 4.70 -1.87
N VAL A 147 5.77 5.80 -1.97
CA VAL A 147 4.33 5.89 -1.69
C VAL A 147 3.58 6.22 -2.96
N ILE A 148 2.63 5.37 -3.36
CA ILE A 148 1.78 5.61 -4.52
C ILE A 148 0.34 5.70 -4.05
N GLY A 149 -0.15 6.94 -3.98
CA GLY A 149 -1.53 7.28 -3.67
C GLY A 149 -2.38 7.47 -4.92
N GLU A 150 -3.63 7.86 -4.70
CA GLU A 150 -4.66 8.07 -5.71
C GLU A 150 -5.67 9.11 -5.22
N ILE A 151 -6.48 9.66 -6.12
CA ILE A 151 -7.67 10.43 -5.77
C ILE A 151 -8.62 9.64 -4.84
N GLY A 152 -9.47 10.37 -4.12
CA GLY A 152 -10.45 9.81 -3.18
C GLY A 152 -9.90 9.59 -1.77
N GLY A 153 -10.68 9.99 -0.77
CA GLY A 153 -10.33 9.96 0.65
C GLY A 153 -9.11 10.82 1.02
N GLU A 154 -8.58 10.61 2.22
CA GLU A 154 -7.55 11.47 2.83
C GLU A 154 -6.26 10.72 3.21
N ALA A 155 -6.10 9.47 2.75
CA ALA A 155 -4.97 8.61 3.11
C ALA A 155 -3.60 9.26 2.85
N GLU A 156 -3.50 10.08 1.80
CA GLU A 156 -2.29 10.83 1.45
C GLU A 156 -1.98 11.96 2.45
N LEU A 157 -3.01 12.56 3.08
CA LEU A 157 -2.82 13.58 4.12
C LEU A 157 -2.30 12.94 5.41
N GLU A 158 -2.86 11.80 5.81
CA GLU A 158 -2.35 11.04 6.96
C GLU A 158 -0.90 10.58 6.71
N ALA A 159 -0.59 10.13 5.49
CA ALA A 159 0.76 9.80 5.08
C ALA A 159 1.70 11.01 5.21
N ALA A 160 1.27 12.20 4.79
CA ALA A 160 2.04 13.43 4.91
C ALA A 160 2.37 13.76 6.38
N GLU A 161 1.40 13.65 7.30
CA GLU A 161 1.64 13.87 8.74
C GLU A 161 2.69 12.89 9.29
N LEU A 162 2.60 11.61 8.93
CA LEU A 162 3.56 10.60 9.37
C LEU A 162 4.96 10.81 8.81
N ILE A 163 5.08 11.25 7.56
CA ILE A 163 6.37 11.59 6.94
C ILE A 163 6.98 12.79 7.66
N ARG A 164 6.18 13.83 7.93
CA ARG A 164 6.63 15.03 8.65
C ARG A 164 7.14 14.68 10.04
N GLU A 165 6.37 13.88 10.77
CA GLU A 165 6.76 13.43 12.11
C GLU A 165 8.03 12.59 12.07
N HIS A 166 8.13 11.62 11.16
CA HIS A 166 9.33 10.79 11.02
C HIS A 166 10.59 11.63 10.72
N ARG A 167 10.46 12.66 9.87
CA ARG A 167 11.56 13.59 9.58
C ARG A 167 11.95 14.44 10.78
N ARG A 168 10.99 14.81 11.63
CA ARG A 168 11.23 15.61 12.83
C ARG A 168 11.90 14.80 13.94
N THR A 169 11.53 13.54 14.10
CA THR A 169 11.97 12.70 15.23
C THR A 169 13.16 11.79 14.92
N SER A 170 13.41 11.47 13.65
CA SER A 170 14.53 10.60 13.26
C SER A 170 15.82 11.39 13.07
N SER A 171 16.93 10.89 13.61
CA SER A 171 18.26 11.46 13.36
C SER A 171 18.73 11.26 11.92
N ARG A 172 18.18 10.25 11.23
CA ARG A 172 18.47 9.94 9.83
C ARG A 172 17.20 9.45 9.14
N PRO A 173 16.28 10.35 8.77
CA PRO A 173 15.02 9.95 8.13
C PRO A 173 15.28 9.30 6.78
N LYS A 174 14.54 8.23 6.48
CA LYS A 174 14.61 7.56 5.18
C LYS A 174 14.01 8.47 4.09
N PRO A 175 14.65 8.63 2.91
CA PRO A 175 14.04 9.38 1.82
C PRO A 175 12.72 8.75 1.38
N VAL A 176 11.72 9.60 1.13
CA VAL A 176 10.40 9.20 0.65
C VAL A 176 10.15 9.85 -0.71
N ILE A 177 9.83 9.02 -1.71
CA ILE A 177 9.30 9.45 -3.00
C ILE A 177 7.80 9.18 -3.02
N ALA A 178 7.02 10.13 -3.51
CA ALA A 178 5.58 9.99 -3.60
C ALA A 178 5.01 10.38 -4.96
N MET A 179 3.86 9.80 -5.29
CA MET A 179 3.04 10.15 -6.44
C MET A 179 1.56 9.99 -6.07
N VAL A 180 0.71 10.88 -6.57
CA VAL A 180 -0.75 10.78 -6.47
C VAL A 180 -1.33 10.63 -7.88
N ALA A 181 -1.94 9.47 -8.16
CA ALA A 181 -2.62 9.22 -9.44
C ALA A 181 -3.96 9.97 -9.54
N GLY A 182 -4.46 10.17 -10.76
CA GLY A 182 -5.79 10.73 -11.01
C GLY A 182 -5.89 12.26 -11.10
N ARG A 183 -4.77 12.97 -11.33
CA ARG A 183 -4.75 14.45 -11.45
C ARG A 183 -5.69 15.03 -12.52
N THR A 184 -5.98 14.25 -13.56
CA THR A 184 -6.84 14.65 -14.69
C THR A 184 -8.21 13.94 -14.65
N ALA A 185 -8.59 13.39 -13.51
CA ALA A 185 -9.87 12.70 -13.37
C ALA A 185 -11.04 13.71 -13.39
N PRO A 186 -12.13 13.41 -14.12
CA PRO A 186 -13.32 14.25 -14.09
C PRO A 186 -14.08 14.08 -12.78
N GLU A 187 -14.79 15.14 -12.36
CA GLU A 187 -15.60 15.16 -11.14
C GLU A 187 -16.71 14.11 -11.15
N GLY A 188 -16.99 13.52 -10.00
CA GLY A 188 -18.09 12.59 -9.78
C GLY A 188 -17.93 11.22 -10.44
N LYS A 189 -16.80 10.97 -11.12
CA LYS A 189 -16.55 9.72 -11.83
C LYS A 189 -15.64 8.79 -11.04
N VAL A 190 -16.04 7.51 -10.94
CA VAL A 190 -15.20 6.43 -10.42
C VAL A 190 -14.16 6.05 -11.46
N MET A 191 -12.88 6.07 -11.06
CA MET A 191 -11.74 5.76 -11.93
C MET A 191 -11.26 4.31 -11.70
N GLY A 192 -12.06 3.34 -12.13
CA GLY A 192 -11.72 1.91 -12.00
C GLY A 192 -11.88 1.41 -10.57
N HIS A 193 -10.94 1.74 -9.68
CA HIS A 193 -11.00 1.39 -8.27
C HIS A 193 -12.20 2.05 -7.58
N ALA A 194 -12.88 1.31 -6.69
CA ALA A 194 -14.03 1.82 -5.96
C ALA A 194 -13.71 3.04 -5.07
N GLY A 195 -12.49 3.13 -4.54
CA GLY A 195 -12.01 4.26 -3.77
C GLY A 195 -11.57 5.47 -4.60
N ALA A 196 -11.38 5.31 -5.92
CA ALA A 196 -10.88 6.34 -6.81
C ALA A 196 -12.03 7.20 -7.37
N ILE A 197 -12.78 7.84 -6.47
CA ILE A 197 -13.81 8.81 -6.81
C ILE A 197 -13.45 10.16 -6.21
N TRP A 198 -13.62 11.21 -7.00
CA TRP A 198 -13.48 12.60 -6.56
C TRP A 198 -14.84 13.29 -6.61
N ARG A 199 -15.24 13.93 -5.51
CA ARG A 199 -16.49 14.71 -5.37
C ARG A 199 -16.18 16.15 -5.02
N ASP A 200 -17.12 17.06 -5.29
CA ASP A 200 -17.02 18.43 -4.79
C ASP A 200 -16.85 18.44 -3.26
N GLY A 201 -15.89 19.23 -2.78
CA GLY A 201 -15.46 19.27 -1.38
C GLY A 201 -14.41 18.24 -0.97
N ASP A 202 -14.12 17.21 -1.78
CA ASP A 202 -13.03 16.27 -1.49
C ASP A 202 -11.65 16.93 -1.67
N VAL A 203 -10.66 16.40 -0.95
CA VAL A 203 -9.26 16.81 -1.12
C VAL A 203 -8.76 16.44 -2.51
N THR A 204 -8.38 17.46 -3.29
CA THR A 204 -7.94 17.28 -4.68
C THR A 204 -6.60 16.54 -4.76
N ALA A 205 -6.32 15.89 -5.90
CA ALA A 205 -5.01 15.26 -6.16
C ALA A 205 -3.85 16.25 -5.97
N GLU A 206 -4.06 17.51 -6.34
CA GLU A 206 -3.07 18.57 -6.21
C GLU A 206 -2.84 18.97 -4.75
N ALA A 207 -3.91 19.10 -3.95
CA ALA A 207 -3.80 19.35 -2.52
C ALA A 207 -3.09 18.20 -1.79
N LYS A 208 -3.41 16.93 -2.13
CA LYS A 208 -2.70 15.75 -1.61
C LYS A 208 -1.21 15.75 -1.98
N THR A 209 -0.91 16.07 -3.23
CA THR A 209 0.47 16.15 -3.74
C THR A 209 1.25 17.22 -2.97
N LYS A 210 0.66 18.40 -2.80
CA LYS A 210 1.25 19.50 -2.05
C LYS A 210 1.46 19.14 -0.58
N ALA A 211 0.51 18.47 0.07
CA ALA A 211 0.66 18.03 1.45
C ALA A 211 1.85 17.08 1.65
N LEU A 212 2.02 16.12 0.74
CA LEU A 212 3.16 15.19 0.74
C LEU A 212 4.49 15.92 0.48
N GLU A 213 4.51 16.87 -0.45
CA GLU A 213 5.68 17.72 -0.75
C GLU A 213 6.08 18.58 0.47
N ASP A 214 5.10 19.26 1.09
CA ASP A 214 5.30 20.09 2.28
C ASP A 214 5.73 19.26 3.49
N ALA A 215 5.39 17.96 3.53
CA ALA A 215 5.90 17.01 4.52
C ALA A 215 7.35 16.55 4.24
N GLY A 216 7.92 16.88 3.08
CA GLY A 216 9.28 16.56 2.70
C GLY A 216 9.43 15.27 1.90
N ALA A 217 8.35 14.75 1.30
CA ALA A 217 8.43 13.73 0.27
C ALA A 217 8.82 14.36 -1.08
N ILE A 218 9.59 13.63 -1.88
CA ILE A 218 9.93 14.04 -3.25
C ILE A 218 8.81 13.58 -4.19
N ILE A 219 8.12 14.54 -4.81
CA ILE A 219 7.06 14.24 -5.77
C ILE A 219 7.65 13.90 -7.14
N VAL A 220 7.16 12.83 -7.75
CA VAL A 220 7.52 12.45 -9.12
C VAL A 220 6.29 12.44 -10.04
N PRO A 221 6.47 12.72 -11.35
CA PRO A 221 5.36 12.78 -12.29
C PRO A 221 4.80 11.40 -12.68
N HIS A 222 5.61 10.34 -12.65
CA HIS A 222 5.20 8.98 -13.02
C HIS A 222 6.13 7.94 -12.36
N PRO A 223 5.72 6.66 -12.20
CA PRO A 223 6.51 5.65 -11.48
C PRO A 223 7.83 5.28 -12.18
N GLY A 224 7.92 5.50 -13.50
CA GLY A 224 9.08 5.15 -14.32
C GLY A 224 10.39 5.82 -13.88
N VAL A 225 10.33 7.01 -13.28
CA VAL A 225 11.50 7.77 -12.78
C VAL A 225 11.83 7.52 -11.30
N MET A 226 11.01 6.75 -10.58
CA MET A 226 11.17 6.58 -9.13
C MET A 226 12.51 5.92 -8.75
N GLY A 227 12.98 4.97 -9.56
CA GLY A 227 14.25 4.27 -9.33
C GLY A 227 15.45 5.20 -9.41
N GLU A 228 15.58 5.96 -10.51
CA GLU A 228 16.67 6.92 -10.71
C GLU A 228 16.69 7.97 -9.60
N ARG A 229 15.52 8.55 -9.28
CA ARG A 229 15.40 9.54 -8.21
C ARG A 229 15.72 8.96 -6.83
N MET A 230 15.31 7.72 -6.55
CA MET A 230 15.65 7.07 -5.28
C MET A 230 17.15 6.79 -5.19
N LYS A 231 17.78 6.40 -6.30
CA LYS A 231 19.20 6.11 -6.37
C LYS A 231 20.04 7.36 -6.07
N GLU A 232 19.67 8.50 -6.65
CA GLU A 232 20.25 9.81 -6.34
C GLU A 232 20.13 10.16 -4.85
N LEU A 233 18.94 9.99 -4.26
CA LEU A 233 18.69 10.29 -2.84
C LEU A 233 19.47 9.39 -1.89
N LEU A 234 19.78 8.16 -2.30
CA LEU A 234 20.58 7.21 -1.52
C LEU A 234 22.10 7.35 -1.77
N GLY A 235 22.52 8.15 -2.75
CA GLY A 235 23.92 8.32 -3.11
C GLY A 235 24.58 7.06 -3.68
N MET A 236 23.83 6.28 -4.47
CA MET A 236 24.25 5.00 -5.06
C MET A 236 24.41 5.06 -6.58
#